data_AF-A0A367YG04-F1
#
_entry.id   AF-A0A367YG04-F1
#
_cell.length_a   1.000
_cell.length_b   1.000
_cell.length_c   1.000
_cell.angle_alpha   90.00
_cell.angle_beta   90.00
_cell.angle_gamma   90.00
#
_symmetry.space_group_name_H-M   'P 1'
#
loop_
_entity.id
_entity.type
_entity.pdbx_description
1 polymer ?
#
loop_
_entity_poly.entity_id
_entity_poly.type
_entity_poly.pdbx_seq_one_letter_code
_entity_poly.pdbx_strand_id
1 'polypeptide(L)'
;MAPPKKTISFTPSDKFEELLPEIEDEILEVYSEMVDEDEQDLYLKQLQQIFRVLRIPECFTRDIEQCVDYYYDFIKDRDIKIDALNKRQSNTISMIHAYTITTTSIKESSNIIDIIDIDKLLRNLNRLIKFRNHYKHILASWKLFVTSANNGSSTSSLETYTLTFPDLKQIKTNLNLDADPSTKTPLSDTFLIDMLGCCATDSHGNLLNFGFDKNGAGVMIKDFAEVLGQIGELN
;
A
#
# COMPACT_ATOMS: atom_id res chain seq x y z
N MET A 1 -42.96 -11.08 4.56
CA MET A 1 -41.87 -10.09 4.56
C MET A 1 -40.59 -10.81 4.90
N ALA A 2 -39.63 -10.89 3.97
CA ALA A 2 -38.32 -11.46 4.28
C ALA A 2 -37.53 -10.48 5.16
N PRO A 3 -36.73 -10.96 6.14
CA PRO A 3 -35.89 -10.09 6.95
C PRO A 3 -34.83 -9.41 6.05
N PRO A 4 -34.40 -8.18 6.38
CA PRO A 4 -33.36 -7.49 5.63
C PRO A 4 -32.07 -8.30 5.69
N LYS A 5 -31.49 -8.60 4.52
CA LYS A 5 -30.15 -9.19 4.43
C LYS A 5 -29.18 -8.23 5.11
N LYS A 6 -28.61 -8.62 6.25
CA LYS A 6 -27.42 -7.94 6.79
C LYS A 6 -26.33 -8.08 5.74
N THR A 7 -25.99 -6.98 5.08
CA THR A 7 -24.72 -6.84 4.38
C THR A 7 -23.65 -7.07 5.44
N ILE A 8 -22.99 -8.21 5.41
CA ILE A 8 -21.80 -8.47 6.23
C ILE A 8 -20.72 -7.57 5.62
N SER A 9 -20.61 -6.35 6.13
CA SER A 9 -19.51 -5.46 5.78
C SER A 9 -18.26 -6.01 6.45
N PHE A 10 -17.21 -6.21 5.66
CA PHE A 10 -15.88 -6.55 6.18
C PHE A 10 -15.48 -5.52 7.26
N THR A 11 -15.03 -6.00 8.42
CA THR A 11 -14.50 -5.14 9.49
C THR A 11 -13.00 -5.39 9.58
N PRO A 12 -12.14 -4.40 9.25
CA PRO A 12 -10.69 -4.53 9.34
C PRO A 12 -10.23 -4.91 10.75
N SER A 13 -9.07 -5.58 10.85
CA SER A 13 -8.44 -5.89 12.13
C SER A 13 -7.86 -4.64 12.78
N ASP A 14 -8.41 -4.23 13.93
CA ASP A 14 -7.88 -3.10 14.72
C ASP A 14 -6.42 -3.31 15.16
N LYS A 15 -5.99 -4.59 15.29
CA LYS A 15 -4.62 -4.96 15.68
C LYS A 15 -3.58 -4.69 14.60
N PHE A 16 -4.00 -4.66 13.34
CA PHE A 16 -3.06 -4.44 12.25
C PHE A 16 -2.59 -2.98 12.20
N GLU A 17 -3.45 -2.03 12.59
CA GLU A 17 -3.09 -0.60 12.68
C GLU A 17 -2.34 -0.25 13.97
N GLU A 18 -2.30 -1.14 14.96
CA GLU A 18 -1.57 -0.95 16.23
C GLU A 18 -0.06 -0.82 15.98
N LEU A 19 0.55 0.18 16.61
CA LEU A 19 2.01 0.35 16.65
C LEU A 19 2.57 -0.66 17.65
N LEU A 20 3.35 -1.63 17.17
CA LEU A 20 4.02 -2.58 18.05
C LEU A 20 5.26 -1.91 18.66
N PRO A 21 5.46 -1.95 19.99
CA PRO A 21 6.58 -1.27 20.64
C PRO A 21 7.94 -1.65 20.05
N GLU A 22 8.15 -2.92 19.71
CA GLU A 22 9.43 -3.36 19.14
C GLU A 22 9.69 -2.81 17.74
N ILE A 23 8.62 -2.58 16.96
CA ILE A 23 8.71 -1.97 15.63
C ILE A 23 8.90 -0.46 15.76
N GLU A 24 8.19 0.17 16.68
CA GLU A 24 8.35 1.59 16.99
C GLU A 24 9.78 1.91 17.40
N ASP A 25 10.35 1.14 18.34
CA ASP A 25 11.74 1.28 18.79
C ASP A 25 12.73 1.16 17.61
N GLU A 26 12.54 0.15 16.75
CA GLU A 26 13.38 -0.05 15.56
C GLU A 26 13.31 1.15 14.59
N ILE A 27 12.12 1.72 14.38
CA ILE A 27 11.94 2.89 13.52
C ILE A 27 12.61 4.12 14.15
N LEU A 28 12.42 4.33 15.44
CA LEU A 28 12.97 5.49 16.16
C LEU A 28 14.49 5.44 16.22
N GLU A 29 15.09 4.25 16.38
CA GLU A 29 16.54 4.05 16.31
C GLU A 29 17.06 4.52 14.94
N VAL A 30 16.50 4.00 13.84
CA VAL A 30 16.90 4.41 12.48
C VAL A 30 16.64 5.90 12.23
N TYR A 31 15.51 6.43 12.69
CA TYR A 31 15.21 7.86 12.58
C TYR A 31 16.28 8.71 13.29
N SER A 32 16.64 8.34 14.52
CA SER A 32 17.61 9.08 15.33
C SER A 32 19.03 9.03 14.75
N GLU A 33 19.42 7.93 14.11
CA GLU A 33 20.71 7.82 13.42
C GLU A 33 20.78 8.68 12.14
N MET A 34 19.63 9.02 11.57
CA MET A 34 19.54 9.78 10.31
C MET A 34 19.34 11.28 10.50
N VAL A 35 18.96 11.72 11.70
CA VAL A 35 18.92 13.13 12.07
C VAL A 35 20.34 13.53 12.48
N ASP A 36 21.02 14.28 11.61
CA ASP A 36 22.36 14.82 11.92
C ASP A 36 22.26 15.82 13.10
N GLU A 37 23.31 15.91 13.92
CA GLU A 37 23.33 16.85 15.07
C GLU A 37 23.12 18.32 14.65
N ASP A 38 23.42 18.65 13.39
CA ASP A 38 23.27 19.99 12.80
C ASP A 38 21.95 20.19 12.01
N GLU A 39 21.35 19.12 11.46
CA GLU A 39 20.08 19.15 10.72
C GLU A 39 18.99 18.45 11.54
N GLN A 40 18.15 19.23 12.23
CA GLN A 40 17.07 18.70 13.08
C GLN A 40 15.94 18.02 12.29
N ASP A 41 15.85 18.27 10.99
CA ASP A 41 14.74 17.85 10.13
C ASP A 41 15.20 16.77 9.14
N LEU A 42 14.40 15.71 9.04
CA LEU A 42 14.57 14.67 8.03
C LEU A 42 13.68 14.98 6.82
N TYR A 43 14.24 14.90 5.62
CA TYR A 43 13.58 15.24 4.35
C TYR A 43 13.13 14.01 3.56
N LEU A 44 12.15 14.17 2.67
CA LEU A 44 11.61 13.09 1.83
C LEU A 44 12.67 12.28 1.08
N LYS A 45 13.73 12.93 0.58
CA LYS A 45 14.85 12.25 -0.12
C LYS A 45 15.53 11.16 0.72
N GLN A 46 15.48 11.25 2.06
CA GLN A 46 16.07 10.27 2.96
C GLN A 46 15.21 9.02 3.16
N LEU A 47 13.93 9.00 2.72
CA LEU A 47 13.06 7.82 2.83
C LEU A 47 13.66 6.56 2.20
N GLN A 48 14.30 6.70 1.04
CA GLN A 48 14.91 5.55 0.37
C GLN A 48 16.01 4.91 1.22
N GLN A 49 16.79 5.74 1.93
CA GLN A 49 17.81 5.23 2.84
C GLN A 49 17.19 4.56 4.06
N ILE A 50 16.14 5.14 4.65
CA ILE A 50 15.38 4.53 5.76
C ILE A 50 14.89 3.13 5.36
N PHE A 51 14.27 2.98 4.19
CA PHE A 51 13.77 1.69 3.71
C PHE A 51 14.88 0.64 3.56
N ARG A 52 16.05 1.07 3.08
CA ARG A 52 17.23 0.20 2.93
C ARG A 52 17.80 -0.23 4.29
N VAL A 53 17.92 0.69 5.24
CA VAL A 53 18.43 0.40 6.60
C VAL A 53 17.49 -0.57 7.32
N LEU A 54 16.18 -0.32 7.24
CA LEU A 54 15.13 -1.22 7.77
C LEU A 54 14.95 -2.50 6.95
N ARG A 55 15.70 -2.68 5.86
CA ARG A 55 15.64 -3.87 4.98
C ARG A 55 14.23 -4.22 4.51
N ILE A 56 13.44 -3.20 4.20
CA ILE A 56 12.09 -3.40 3.66
C ILE A 56 12.23 -3.85 2.20
N PRO A 57 11.59 -4.96 1.78
CA PRO A 57 11.63 -5.40 0.39
C PRO A 57 11.11 -4.34 -0.58
N GLU A 58 11.83 -4.13 -1.68
CA GLU A 58 11.54 -3.08 -2.67
C GLU A 58 10.13 -3.20 -3.27
N CYS A 59 9.60 -4.42 -3.37
CA CYS A 59 8.23 -4.65 -3.84
C CYS A 59 7.13 -3.95 -3.01
N PHE A 60 7.45 -3.51 -1.79
CA PHE A 60 6.56 -2.74 -0.91
C PHE A 60 6.86 -1.24 -0.88
N THR A 61 8.03 -0.80 -1.37
CA THR A 61 8.47 0.61 -1.30
C THR A 61 8.61 1.29 -2.65
N ARG A 62 8.69 0.52 -3.74
CA ARG A 62 8.94 1.03 -5.10
C ARG A 62 8.00 2.16 -5.52
N ASP A 63 6.72 2.08 -5.16
CA ASP A 63 5.73 3.11 -5.47
C ASP A 63 6.03 4.43 -4.74
N ILE A 64 6.49 4.35 -3.49
CA ILE A 64 6.89 5.51 -2.68
C ILE A 64 8.17 6.12 -3.26
N GLU A 65 9.17 5.29 -3.57
CA GLU A 65 10.44 5.74 -4.16
C GLU A 65 10.21 6.45 -5.51
N GLN A 66 9.34 5.89 -6.38
CA GLN A 66 8.95 6.52 -7.63
C GLN A 66 8.28 7.90 -7.43
N CYS A 67 7.46 8.05 -6.39
CA CYS A 67 6.87 9.34 -6.04
C CYS A 67 7.90 10.34 -5.52
N VAL A 68 8.86 9.89 -4.71
CA VAL A 68 9.95 10.74 -4.22
C VAL A 68 10.79 11.25 -5.39
N ASP A 69 11.22 10.35 -6.28
CA ASP A 69 11.97 10.70 -7.49
C ASP A 69 11.18 11.69 -8.35
N TYR A 70 9.89 11.41 -8.60
CA TYR A 70 9.04 12.29 -9.39
C TYR A 70 8.88 13.69 -8.77
N TYR A 71 8.78 13.78 -7.44
CA TYR A 71 8.71 15.05 -6.74
C TYR A 71 9.97 15.89 -6.94
N TYR A 72 11.15 15.32 -6.70
CA TYR A 72 12.41 16.06 -6.83
C TYR A 72 12.78 16.38 -8.29
N ASP A 73 12.52 15.48 -9.22
CA ASP A 73 12.88 15.69 -10.64
C ASP A 73 11.92 16.66 -11.36
N PHE A 74 10.64 16.66 -10.98
CA PHE A 74 9.60 17.34 -11.75
C PHE A 74 8.77 18.37 -10.98
N ILE A 75 8.68 18.32 -9.65
CA ILE A 75 7.78 19.21 -8.88
C ILE A 75 8.53 20.28 -8.08
N LYS A 76 9.50 19.89 -7.23
CA LYS A 76 10.06 20.75 -6.16
C LYS A 76 10.52 22.13 -6.62
N ASP A 77 11.26 22.20 -7.73
CA ASP A 77 11.87 23.43 -8.24
C ASP A 77 11.18 23.98 -9.50
N ARG A 78 9.96 23.51 -9.79
CA ARG A 78 9.21 23.93 -10.98
C ARG A 78 7.92 24.64 -10.57
N ASP A 79 7.60 25.72 -11.29
CA ASP A 79 6.33 26.43 -11.17
C ASP A 79 5.23 25.66 -11.91
N ILE A 80 4.85 24.50 -11.36
CA ILE A 80 3.82 23.63 -11.91
C ILE A 80 2.53 23.84 -11.13
N LYS A 81 1.45 24.11 -11.88
CA LYS A 81 0.09 23.98 -11.35
C LYS A 81 -0.26 22.51 -11.20
N ILE A 82 -0.61 22.12 -9.97
CA ILE A 82 -0.99 20.75 -9.65
C ILE A 82 -2.32 20.43 -10.35
N ASP A 83 -2.29 19.45 -11.26
CA ASP A 83 -3.46 18.94 -11.95
C ASP A 83 -3.94 17.66 -11.27
N ALA A 84 -5.11 17.71 -10.64
CA ALA A 84 -5.71 16.55 -9.98
C ALA A 84 -6.09 15.42 -10.96
N LEU A 85 -6.23 15.71 -12.26
CA LEU A 85 -6.48 14.69 -13.29
C LEU A 85 -5.21 13.95 -13.70
N ASN A 86 -4.03 14.53 -13.44
CA ASN A 86 -2.76 13.87 -13.64
C ASN A 86 -2.51 12.89 -12.47
N LYS A 87 -2.76 11.60 -12.70
CA LYS A 87 -2.59 10.55 -11.69
C LYS A 87 -1.19 10.51 -11.07
N ARG A 88 -0.13 10.77 -11.83
CA ARG A 88 1.24 10.77 -11.28
C ARG A 88 1.45 11.91 -10.29
N GLN A 89 0.95 13.10 -10.62
CA GLN A 89 0.96 14.24 -9.71
C GLN A 89 0.08 13.96 -8.49
N SER A 90 -1.17 13.52 -8.70
CA SER A 90 -2.11 13.21 -7.63
C SER A 90 -1.54 12.18 -6.64
N ASN A 91 -1.04 11.05 -7.13
CA ASN A 91 -0.41 10.02 -6.30
C ASN A 91 0.82 10.55 -5.55
N THR A 92 1.66 11.35 -6.21
CA THR A 92 2.85 11.95 -5.57
C THR A 92 2.45 12.93 -4.46
N ILE A 93 1.43 13.74 -4.68
CA ILE A 93 0.89 14.64 -3.67
C ILE A 93 0.27 13.86 -2.49
N SER A 94 -0.45 12.77 -2.77
CA SER A 94 -0.95 11.86 -1.72
C SER A 94 0.20 11.24 -0.92
N MET A 95 1.29 10.83 -1.58
CA MET A 95 2.49 10.32 -0.91
C MET A 95 3.11 11.39 -0.01
N ILE A 96 3.28 12.61 -0.51
CA ILE A 96 3.81 13.73 0.27
C ILE A 96 2.95 13.97 1.51
N HIS A 97 1.63 14.02 1.37
CA HIS A 97 0.72 14.14 2.52
C HIS A 97 0.85 12.99 3.51
N ALA A 98 1.12 11.78 3.02
CA ALA A 98 1.25 10.59 3.84
C ALA A 98 2.57 10.52 4.63
N TYR A 99 3.60 11.30 4.27
CA TYR A 99 4.92 11.24 4.93
C TYR A 99 5.42 12.56 5.51
N THR A 100 4.86 13.70 5.14
CA THR A 100 5.39 15.03 5.52
C THR A 100 4.42 15.85 6.38
N ILE A 101 4.93 16.92 6.98
CA ILE A 101 4.16 17.86 7.85
C ILE A 101 3.10 18.65 7.06
N THR A 102 2.98 18.44 5.74
CA THR A 102 2.13 19.25 4.85
C THR A 102 0.67 19.40 5.31
N THR A 103 0.18 20.65 5.17
CA THR A 103 -1.20 21.07 5.47
C THR A 103 -2.21 20.52 4.47
N THR A 104 -3.49 20.49 4.84
CA THR A 104 -4.60 19.78 4.17
C THR A 104 -4.93 20.20 2.73
N SER A 105 -4.34 21.25 2.15
CA SER A 105 -4.57 21.60 0.74
C SER A 105 -3.32 22.08 0.01
N ILE A 106 -2.63 21.18 -0.68
CA ILE A 106 -1.54 21.53 -1.59
C ILE A 106 -2.15 21.90 -2.95
N LYS A 107 -2.21 23.20 -3.25
CA LYS A 107 -2.68 23.72 -4.55
C LYS A 107 -1.55 24.14 -5.48
N GLU A 108 -0.38 24.40 -4.93
CA GLU A 108 0.80 24.92 -5.61
C GLU A 108 2.04 24.21 -5.05
N SER A 109 3.08 24.02 -5.87
CA SER A 109 4.32 23.35 -5.47
C SER A 109 5.05 24.07 -4.33
N SER A 110 4.94 25.41 -4.28
CA SER A 110 5.50 26.28 -3.24
C SER A 110 4.97 25.99 -1.82
N ASN A 111 3.80 25.35 -1.70
CA ASN A 111 3.19 25.01 -0.41
C ASN A 111 3.62 23.62 0.10
N ILE A 112 4.48 22.91 -0.64
CA ILE A 112 4.97 21.60 -0.24
C ILE A 112 6.14 21.77 0.73
N ILE A 113 5.95 21.27 1.94
CA ILE A 113 7.01 21.11 2.94
C ILE A 113 7.49 19.65 2.83
N ASP A 114 8.71 19.42 2.38
CA ASP A 114 9.27 18.08 2.20
C ASP A 114 9.93 17.50 3.46
N ILE A 115 9.64 18.09 4.63
CA ILE A 115 10.07 17.61 5.94
C ILE A 115 9.16 16.49 6.40
N ILE A 116 9.75 15.38 6.81
CA ILE A 116 9.05 14.19 7.29
C ILE A 116 8.33 14.46 8.60
N ASP A 117 7.10 14.02 8.67
CA ASP A 117 6.30 13.98 9.89
C ASP A 117 6.52 12.62 10.57
N ILE A 118 7.11 12.64 11.77
CA ILE A 118 7.49 11.42 12.50
C ILE A 118 6.29 10.52 12.81
N ASP A 119 5.13 11.08 13.14
CA ASP A 119 3.94 10.31 13.48
C ASP A 119 3.42 9.57 12.24
N LYS A 120 3.45 10.26 11.08
CA LYS A 120 3.10 9.67 9.80
C LYS A 120 4.11 8.62 9.35
N LEU A 121 5.40 8.89 9.56
CA LEU A 121 6.48 7.96 9.27
C LEU A 121 6.29 6.67 10.08
N LEU A 122 6.09 6.77 11.39
CA LEU A 122 5.87 5.63 12.28
C LEU A 122 4.72 4.75 11.82
N ARG A 123 3.56 5.34 11.52
CA ARG A 123 2.39 4.58 11.04
C ARG A 123 2.66 3.83 9.74
N ASN A 124 3.29 4.49 8.76
CA ASN A 124 3.57 3.88 7.47
C ASN A 124 4.67 2.81 7.56
N LEU A 125 5.76 3.10 8.28
CA LEU A 125 6.84 2.14 8.47
C LEU A 125 6.40 0.94 9.31
N ASN A 126 5.52 1.12 10.30
CA ASN A 126 4.96 0.00 11.06
C ASN A 126 4.27 -1.02 10.13
N ARG A 127 3.43 -0.53 9.20
CA ARG A 127 2.81 -1.39 8.17
C ARG A 127 3.88 -2.10 7.31
N LEU A 128 4.84 -1.35 6.79
CA LEU A 128 5.89 -1.89 5.91
C LEU A 128 6.79 -2.90 6.63
N ILE A 129 7.07 -2.70 7.92
CA ILE A 129 7.85 -3.63 8.74
C ILE A 129 7.04 -4.90 9.03
N LYS A 130 5.73 -4.80 9.28
CA LYS A 130 4.86 -5.99 9.37
C LYS A 130 4.90 -6.80 8.07
N PHE A 131 4.91 -6.13 6.91
CA PHE A 131 5.08 -6.79 5.61
C PHE A 131 6.45 -7.44 5.46
N ARG A 132 7.52 -6.74 5.85
CA ARG A 132 8.89 -7.29 5.86
C ARG A 132 8.99 -8.54 6.71
N ASN A 133 8.50 -8.49 7.95
CA ASN A 133 8.58 -9.59 8.91
C ASN A 133 7.84 -10.84 8.41
N HIS A 134 6.75 -10.65 7.66
CA HIS A 134 5.94 -11.72 7.08
C HIS A 134 6.19 -11.95 5.58
N TYR A 135 7.25 -11.37 5.00
CA TYR A 135 7.47 -11.34 3.55
C TYR A 135 7.46 -12.73 2.90
N LYS A 136 8.05 -13.73 3.55
CA LYS A 136 8.05 -15.13 3.03
C LYS A 136 6.63 -15.69 2.92
N HIS A 137 5.79 -15.41 3.91
CA HIS A 137 4.40 -15.86 3.92
C HIS A 137 3.59 -15.13 2.84
N ILE A 138 3.70 -13.80 2.79
CA ILE A 138 3.06 -12.95 1.78
C ILE A 138 3.44 -13.42 0.38
N LEU A 139 4.73 -13.62 0.10
CA LEU A 139 5.22 -14.02 -1.22
C LEU A 139 4.74 -15.43 -1.61
N ALA A 140 4.71 -16.38 -0.66
CA ALA A 140 4.20 -17.72 -0.91
C ALA A 140 2.70 -17.69 -1.25
N SER A 141 1.90 -16.97 -0.47
CA SER A 141 0.47 -16.78 -0.71
C SER A 141 0.22 -16.04 -2.04
N TRP A 142 0.97 -14.96 -2.30
CA TRP A 142 0.90 -14.20 -3.54
C TRP A 142 1.21 -15.06 -4.76
N LYS A 143 2.25 -15.90 -4.68
CA LYS A 143 2.60 -16.84 -5.75
C LYS A 143 1.45 -17.79 -6.08
N LEU A 144 0.68 -18.27 -5.10
CA LEU A 144 -0.48 -19.12 -5.36
C LEU A 144 -1.55 -18.39 -6.17
N PHE A 145 -1.82 -17.13 -5.84
CA PHE A 145 -2.79 -16.29 -6.57
C PHE A 145 -2.32 -16.02 -8.01
N VAL A 146 -1.07 -15.55 -8.19
CA VAL A 146 -0.52 -15.27 -9.52
C VAL A 146 -0.43 -16.53 -10.39
N THR A 147 -0.06 -17.67 -9.80
CA THR A 147 0.00 -18.95 -10.52
C THR A 147 -1.40 -19.41 -10.93
N SER A 148 -2.39 -19.22 -10.04
CA SER A 148 -3.80 -19.56 -10.33
C SER A 148 -4.38 -18.66 -11.41
N ALA A 149 -4.03 -17.37 -11.44
CA ALA A 149 -4.40 -16.47 -12.52
C ALA A 149 -3.77 -16.87 -13.87
N ASN A 150 -2.56 -17.42 -13.87
CA ASN A 150 -1.81 -17.74 -15.09
C ASN A 150 -1.90 -19.22 -15.51
N ASN A 151 -2.94 -19.95 -15.10
CA ASN A 151 -3.15 -21.38 -15.41
C ASN A 151 -1.93 -22.27 -15.11
N GLY A 152 -1.20 -21.98 -14.04
CA GLY A 152 -0.04 -22.79 -13.63
C GLY A 152 1.29 -22.38 -14.28
N SER A 153 1.31 -21.37 -15.15
CA SER A 153 2.58 -20.87 -15.70
C SER A 153 3.28 -19.95 -14.69
N SER A 154 4.56 -20.25 -14.40
CA SER A 154 5.37 -19.43 -13.50
C SER A 154 5.83 -18.17 -14.22
N THR A 155 5.31 -17.02 -13.82
CA THR A 155 5.84 -15.72 -14.28
C THR A 155 7.11 -15.38 -13.51
N SER A 156 8.15 -14.96 -14.22
CA SER A 156 9.45 -14.55 -13.64
C SER A 156 9.38 -13.23 -12.86
N SER A 157 8.23 -12.56 -12.87
CA SER A 157 8.02 -11.23 -12.30
C SER A 157 6.91 -11.22 -11.25
N LEU A 158 6.95 -12.14 -10.28
CA LEU A 158 5.91 -12.29 -9.25
C LEU A 158 5.68 -11.00 -8.47
N GLU A 159 6.75 -10.34 -8.01
CA GLU A 159 6.68 -9.15 -7.16
C GLU A 159 6.15 -7.90 -7.87
N THR A 160 6.26 -7.87 -9.20
CA THR A 160 5.79 -6.75 -10.01
C THR A 160 4.51 -7.07 -10.76
N TYR A 161 3.93 -8.26 -10.54
CA TYR A 161 2.69 -8.66 -11.16
C TYR A 161 1.52 -7.85 -10.58
N THR A 162 0.60 -7.45 -11.45
CA THR A 162 -0.63 -6.76 -11.05
C THR A 162 -1.81 -7.64 -11.42
N LEU A 163 -2.55 -8.13 -10.42
CA LEU A 163 -3.78 -8.86 -10.65
C LEU A 163 -4.86 -7.89 -11.09
N THR A 164 -5.42 -8.13 -12.27
CA THR A 164 -6.55 -7.40 -12.81
C THR A 164 -7.87 -8.11 -12.50
N PHE A 165 -9.01 -7.47 -12.76
CA PHE A 165 -10.31 -8.09 -12.56
C PHE A 165 -10.50 -9.44 -13.31
N PRO A 166 -10.07 -9.59 -14.59
CA PRO A 166 -10.01 -10.89 -15.26
C PRO A 166 -9.21 -11.95 -14.49
N ASP A 167 -8.05 -11.59 -13.94
CA ASP A 167 -7.21 -12.51 -13.17
C ASP A 167 -7.92 -12.98 -11.90
N LEU A 168 -8.60 -12.07 -11.18
CA LEU A 168 -9.38 -12.42 -9.98
C LEU A 168 -10.53 -13.36 -10.30
N LYS A 169 -11.21 -13.19 -11.44
CA LYS A 169 -12.24 -14.13 -11.91
C LYS A 169 -11.67 -15.52 -12.15
N GLN A 170 -10.49 -15.58 -12.75
CA GLN A 170 -9.81 -16.84 -13.03
C GLN A 170 -9.33 -17.54 -11.75
N ILE A 171 -8.77 -16.80 -10.80
CA ILE A 171 -8.43 -17.32 -9.46
C ILE A 171 -9.66 -17.90 -8.79
N LYS A 172 -10.78 -17.16 -8.81
CA LYS A 172 -12.05 -17.59 -8.23
C LYS A 172 -12.55 -18.91 -8.82
N THR A 173 -12.47 -19.07 -10.14
CA THR A 173 -12.82 -20.32 -10.83
C THR A 173 -11.83 -21.45 -10.50
N ASN A 174 -10.53 -21.19 -10.56
CA ASN A 174 -9.49 -22.20 -10.38
C ASN A 174 -9.39 -22.72 -8.94
N LEU A 175 -9.67 -21.86 -7.95
CA LEU A 175 -9.75 -22.24 -6.53
C LEU A 175 -11.14 -22.75 -6.14
N ASN A 176 -12.06 -22.87 -7.09
CA ASN A 176 -13.42 -23.38 -6.89
C ASN A 176 -14.19 -22.64 -5.77
N LEU A 177 -13.95 -21.33 -5.62
CA LEU A 177 -14.56 -20.49 -4.58
C LEU A 177 -16.06 -20.24 -4.83
N ASP A 178 -16.57 -20.62 -6.01
CA ASP A 178 -17.99 -20.58 -6.37
C ASP A 178 -18.80 -21.77 -5.82
N ALA A 179 -18.12 -22.83 -5.38
CA ALA A 179 -18.74 -24.11 -5.07
C ALA A 179 -18.58 -24.51 -3.59
N ASP A 180 -18.65 -23.55 -2.66
CA ASP A 180 -18.73 -23.86 -1.24
C ASP A 180 -20.01 -24.69 -0.96
N PRO A 181 -19.88 -25.96 -0.54
CA PRO A 181 -21.02 -26.84 -0.31
C PRO A 181 -21.91 -26.39 0.86
N SER A 182 -21.41 -25.50 1.73
CA SER A 182 -22.13 -25.02 2.91
C SER A 182 -23.00 -23.79 2.64
N THR A 183 -22.55 -22.87 1.78
CA THR A 183 -23.24 -21.60 1.53
C THR A 183 -23.98 -21.53 0.20
N LYS A 184 -23.71 -22.42 -0.77
CA LYS A 184 -24.37 -22.53 -2.10
C LYS A 184 -24.49 -21.21 -2.88
N THR A 185 -23.78 -20.16 -2.48
CA THR A 185 -23.89 -18.84 -3.09
C THR A 185 -22.51 -18.53 -3.69
N PRO A 186 -22.40 -18.40 -5.02
CA PRO A 186 -21.13 -18.04 -5.64
C PRO A 186 -20.65 -16.69 -5.10
N LEU A 187 -19.35 -16.56 -4.85
CA LEU A 187 -18.74 -15.28 -4.45
C LEU A 187 -19.16 -14.21 -5.46
N SER A 188 -19.79 -13.11 -5.03
CA SER A 188 -20.30 -12.14 -6.02
C SER A 188 -19.14 -11.40 -6.70
N ASP A 189 -19.32 -11.07 -7.98
CA ASP A 189 -18.37 -10.19 -8.69
C ASP A 189 -18.25 -8.82 -7.96
N THR A 190 -19.30 -8.39 -7.26
CA THR A 190 -19.30 -7.20 -6.41
C THR A 190 -18.29 -7.32 -5.26
N PHE A 191 -18.14 -8.49 -4.63
CA PHE A 191 -17.13 -8.70 -3.60
C PHE A 191 -15.70 -8.61 -4.15
N LEU A 192 -15.45 -9.11 -5.36
CA LEU A 192 -14.15 -8.96 -6.03
C LEU A 192 -13.85 -7.49 -6.37
N ILE A 193 -14.89 -6.74 -6.76
CA ILE A 193 -14.78 -5.30 -7.02
C ILE A 193 -14.52 -4.54 -5.72
N ASP A 194 -15.22 -4.90 -4.63
CA ASP A 194 -14.99 -4.32 -3.31
C ASP A 194 -13.57 -4.64 -2.83
N MET A 195 -13.05 -5.85 -3.05
CA MET A 195 -11.66 -6.21 -2.76
C MET A 195 -10.68 -5.33 -3.55
N LEU A 196 -10.92 -5.12 -4.85
CA LEU A 196 -10.11 -4.20 -5.68
C LEU A 196 -10.17 -2.74 -5.18
N GLY A 197 -11.28 -2.32 -4.58
CA GLY A 197 -11.48 -0.98 -4.04
C GLY A 197 -10.89 -0.78 -2.64
N CYS A 198 -11.02 -1.76 -1.76
CA CYS A 198 -10.59 -1.71 -0.35
C CYS A 198 -9.06 -1.73 -0.19
N CYS A 199 -8.30 -2.22 -1.17
CA CYS A 199 -6.84 -2.30 -1.06
C CYS A 199 -6.12 -0.96 -1.28
N ALA A 200 -6.81 0.06 -1.80
CA ALA A 200 -6.16 1.30 -2.23
C ALA A 200 -5.99 2.31 -1.09
N THR A 201 -6.83 2.24 -0.05
CA THR A 201 -6.88 3.24 1.03
C THR A 201 -6.93 2.61 2.41
N ASP A 202 -6.40 3.30 3.41
CA ASP A 202 -6.54 2.94 4.81
C ASP A 202 -7.96 3.23 5.37
N SER A 203 -8.17 2.91 6.65
CA SER A 203 -9.40 3.18 7.40
C SER A 203 -9.80 4.67 7.44
N HIS A 204 -8.86 5.57 7.17
CA HIS A 204 -9.04 7.03 7.16
C HIS A 204 -9.18 7.59 5.73
N GLY A 205 -9.17 6.74 4.71
CA GLY A 205 -9.28 7.13 3.30
C GLY A 205 -7.98 7.63 2.67
N ASN A 206 -6.83 7.48 3.35
CA ASN A 206 -5.53 7.84 2.78
C ASN A 206 -5.06 6.75 1.82
N LEU A 207 -4.49 7.16 0.69
CA LEU A 207 -3.94 6.24 -0.28
C LEU A 207 -2.73 5.48 0.31
N LEU A 208 -2.74 4.14 0.21
CA LEU A 208 -1.65 3.27 0.69
C LEU A 208 -0.69 2.85 -0.42
N ASN A 209 -1.14 2.98 -1.67
CA ASN A 209 -0.39 2.58 -2.85
C ASN A 209 -0.34 3.70 -3.88
N PHE A 210 0.87 4.17 -4.18
CA PHE A 210 1.11 5.36 -5.00
C PHE A 210 1.49 5.03 -6.46
N GLY A 211 1.38 3.76 -6.87
CA GLY A 211 1.91 3.28 -8.16
C GLY A 211 1.39 4.05 -9.38
N PHE A 212 2.32 4.48 -10.26
CA PHE A 212 2.00 5.23 -11.48
C PHE A 212 1.37 4.39 -12.58
N ASP A 213 1.70 3.10 -12.62
CA ASP A 213 1.35 2.19 -13.73
C ASP A 213 0.06 1.39 -13.49
N LYS A 214 -0.78 1.82 -12.54
CA LYS A 214 -2.12 1.23 -12.36
C LYS A 214 -3.01 1.59 -13.58
N ASN A 215 -2.92 0.75 -14.62
CA ASN A 215 -3.80 0.75 -15.80
C ASN A 215 -5.19 0.23 -15.41
N GLY A 216 -5.90 0.96 -14.56
CA GLY A 216 -7.20 0.58 -14.00
C GLY A 216 -7.11 -0.03 -12.61
N ALA A 217 -8.21 -0.62 -12.15
CA ALA A 217 -8.28 -1.30 -10.86
C ALA A 217 -7.45 -2.60 -10.91
N GLY A 218 -6.44 -2.69 -10.05
CA GLY A 218 -5.58 -3.86 -9.94
C GLY A 218 -4.94 -3.97 -8.56
N VAL A 219 -4.64 -5.21 -8.17
CA VAL A 219 -4.00 -5.58 -6.89
C VAL A 219 -2.54 -5.91 -7.16
N MET A 220 -1.63 -5.21 -6.50
CA MET A 220 -0.20 -5.55 -6.45
C MET A 220 0.12 -6.33 -5.17
N ILE A 221 1.33 -6.86 -5.05
CA ILE A 221 1.74 -7.62 -3.84
C ILE A 221 1.61 -6.80 -2.55
N LYS A 222 1.87 -5.48 -2.60
CA LYS A 222 1.67 -4.56 -1.46
C LYS A 222 0.20 -4.42 -1.07
N ASP A 223 -0.68 -4.29 -2.05
CA ASP A 223 -2.14 -4.26 -1.86
C ASP A 223 -2.61 -5.57 -1.20
N PHE A 224 -2.09 -6.69 -1.68
CA PHE A 224 -2.38 -8.01 -1.12
C PHE A 224 -1.87 -8.16 0.31
N ALA A 225 -0.66 -7.66 0.62
CA ALA A 225 -0.13 -7.66 1.98
C ALA A 225 -1.01 -6.86 2.94
N GLU A 226 -1.53 -5.71 2.52
CA GLU A 226 -2.48 -4.92 3.32
C GLU A 226 -3.76 -5.73 3.60
N VAL A 227 -4.31 -6.44 2.61
CA VAL A 227 -5.47 -7.32 2.83
C VAL A 227 -5.16 -8.40 3.86
N LEU A 228 -4.01 -9.08 3.75
CA LEU A 228 -3.60 -10.09 4.74
C LEU A 228 -3.48 -9.48 6.15
N GLY A 229 -2.97 -8.25 6.25
CA GLY A 229 -2.92 -7.51 7.50
C GLY A 229 -4.32 -7.25 8.06
N GLN A 230 -5.21 -6.71 7.24
CA GLN A 230 -6.58 -6.37 7.63
C GLN A 230 -7.43 -7.59 8.03
N ILE A 231 -7.17 -8.79 7.48
CA ILE A 231 -7.82 -10.03 7.94
C ILE A 231 -7.16 -10.63 9.19
N GLY A 232 -6.06 -10.05 9.66
CA GLY A 232 -5.35 -10.41 10.88
C GLY A 232 -4.29 -11.50 10.72
N GLU A 233 -3.85 -11.80 9.50
CA GLU A 233 -2.81 -12.80 9.22
C GLU A 233 -1.38 -12.29 9.44
N LEU A 234 -1.19 -10.96 9.59
CA LEU A 234 0.13 -10.33 9.75
C LEU A 234 0.32 -9.64 11.13
N ASN A 235 -0.45 -10.05 12.13
CA ASN A 235 -0.37 -9.50 13.50
C ASN A 235 0.79 -10.12 14.29
#